data_AF-A0A527X9Y8-F1
#
_entry.id   AF-A0A527X9Y8-F1
#
_cell.length_a   1.000
_cell.length_b   1.000
_cell.length_c   1.000
_cell.angle_alpha   90.00
_cell.angle_beta   90.00
_cell.angle_gamma   90.00
#
_symmetry.space_group_name_H-M   'P 1'
#
loop_
_entity.id
_entity.type
_entity.pdbx_description
1 polymer ?
#
loop_
_entity_poly.entity_id
_entity_poly.type
_entity_poly.pdbx_seq_one_letter_code
_entity_poly.pdbx_strand_id
1 'polypeptide(L)' 'LEYFYFHNCLYERVWKDNRRRLAETIPTFDLIHKYGPDYKVIVVGDASMSPYEIAHPGGSVEHWNPEAG' A
#
# COMPACT_ATOMS: atom_id res chain seq x y z
N LEU A 1 -17.52 -6.88 -3.84
CA LEU A 1 -16.18 -7.23 -3.31
C LEU A 1 -15.19 -6.31 -3.98
N GLU A 2 -14.46 -5.51 -3.21
CA GLU A 2 -13.47 -4.56 -3.75
C GLU A 2 -12.07 -5.15 -3.59
N TYR A 3 -11.22 -5.01 -4.61
CA TYR A 3 -9.83 -5.42 -4.56
C TYR A 3 -8.91 -4.24 -4.87
N PHE A 4 -7.73 -4.30 -4.26
CA PHE A 4 -6.68 -3.30 -4.37
C PHE A 4 -5.33 -4.00 -4.37
N TYR A 5 -4.40 -3.49 -5.17
CA TYR A 5 -3.02 -3.95 -5.22
C TYR A 5 -2.16 -2.95 -4.44
N PHE A 6 -1.10 -3.43 -3.80
CA PHE A 6 -0.13 -2.62 -3.08
C PHE A 6 1.28 -3.13 -3.38
N HIS A 7 2.29 -2.32 -3.09
CA HIS A 7 3.69 -2.70 -3.27
C HIS A 7 4.32 -2.92 -1.90
N ASN A 8 4.60 -4.18 -1.54
CA ASN A 8 5.22 -4.62 -0.29
C ASN A 8 4.43 -4.31 1.00
N CYS A 9 4.07 -3.06 1.27
CA CYS A 9 3.29 -2.63 2.43
C CYS A 9 2.16 -1.63 2.06
N LEU A 10 1.20 -1.45 2.96
CA LEU A 10 0.06 -0.54 2.84
C LEU A 10 0.39 0.82 3.48
N TYR A 11 1.26 1.60 2.85
CA TYR A 11 1.70 2.92 3.34
C TYR A 11 1.03 4.05 2.57
N GLU A 12 1.50 4.37 1.38
CA GLU A 12 1.10 5.61 0.69
C GLU A 12 -0.09 5.43 -0.24
N ARG A 13 -0.07 4.37 -1.04
CA ARG A 13 -1.00 4.23 -2.15
C ARG A 13 -1.29 2.79 -2.51
N VAL A 14 -2.49 2.60 -3.04
CA VAL A 14 -2.95 1.34 -3.62
C VAL A 14 -3.44 1.57 -5.05
N TRP A 15 -3.55 0.49 -5.81
CA TRP A 15 -4.00 0.52 -7.21
C TRP A 15 -5.23 -0.35 -7.41
N LYS A 16 -6.08 0.05 -8.36
CA LYS A 16 -7.19 -0.78 -8.85
C LYS A 16 -6.78 -1.76 -9.96
N ASP A 17 -5.78 -1.40 -10.74
CA ASP A 17 -5.23 -2.22 -11.82
C ASP A 17 -3.85 -2.76 -11.41
N ASN A 18 -3.62 -4.06 -11.63
CA ASN A 18 -2.34 -4.73 -11.38
C ASN A 18 -1.18 -4.18 -12.23
N ARG A 19 -1.49 -3.47 -13.32
CA ARG A 19 -0.50 -2.74 -14.12
C ARG A 19 0.17 -1.60 -13.35
N ARG A 20 -0.29 -1.28 -12.12
CA ARG A 20 0.31 -0.33 -11.16
C ARG A 20 0.77 0.97 -11.81
N ARG A 21 -0.04 1.54 -12.72
CA ARG A 21 0.28 2.79 -13.41
C ARG A 21 0.24 3.95 -12.41
N LEU A 22 1.24 4.84 -12.50
CA LEU A 22 1.38 6.00 -11.61
C LEU A 22 0.17 6.95 -11.63
N ALA A 23 -0.59 6.98 -12.73
CA ALA A 23 -1.72 7.90 -12.91
C ALA A 23 -2.99 7.49 -12.13
N GLU A 24 -3.12 6.23 -11.70
CA GLU A 24 -4.35 5.68 -11.12
C GLU A 24 -4.10 5.10 -9.72
N THR A 25 -3.58 5.95 -8.83
CA THR A 25 -3.27 5.59 -7.44
C THR A 25 -4.30 6.16 -6.48
N ILE A 26 -4.68 5.39 -5.48
CA ILE A 26 -5.59 5.81 -4.41
C ILE A 26 -4.77 5.89 -3.11
N PRO A 27 -4.78 7.01 -2.37
CA PRO A 27 -4.10 7.11 -1.09
C PRO A 27 -4.62 6.06 -0.10
N THR A 28 -3.73 5.36 0.60
CA THR A 28 -4.13 4.29 1.55
C THR A 28 -5.06 4.82 2.63
N PHE A 29 -4.79 6.01 3.17
CA PHE A 29 -5.65 6.62 4.18
C PHE A 29 -7.04 6.97 3.66
N ASP A 30 -7.18 7.43 2.42
CA ASP A 30 -8.51 7.67 1.83
C ASP A 30 -9.30 6.37 1.73
N LEU A 31 -8.62 5.26 1.43
CA LEU A 31 -9.24 3.94 1.41
C LEU A 31 -9.70 3.50 2.81
N ILE A 32 -8.85 3.68 3.82
CA ILE A 32 -9.15 3.29 5.21
C ILE A 32 -10.33 4.09 5.75
N HIS A 33 -10.40 5.40 5.47
CA HIS A 33 -11.49 6.27 5.92
C HIS A 33 -12.81 6.07 5.16
N LYS A 34 -12.80 5.35 4.03
CA LYS A 34 -14.00 5.13 3.21
C LYS A 34 -14.95 4.08 3.80
N TYR A 35 -14.43 3.09 4.53
CA TYR A 35 -15.21 1.93 4.97
C TYR A 35 -15.53 1.98 6.45
N GLY A 36 -16.75 1.57 6.79
CA GLY A 36 -17.23 1.48 8.17
C GLY A 36 -16.62 0.30 8.94
N PRO A 37 -16.86 0.21 10.26
CA PRO A 37 -16.32 -0.84 11.13
C PRO A 37 -16.85 -2.26 10.83
N ASP A 38 -17.91 -2.35 10.03
CA ASP A 38 -18.51 -3.60 9.54
C ASP A 38 -17.70 -4.25 8.42
N TYR A 39 -16.83 -3.50 7.74
CA TYR A 39 -15.98 -4.04 6.69
C TYR A 39 -14.90 -4.99 7.23
N LYS A 40 -14.60 -6.02 6.44
CA LYS A 40 -13.50 -6.96 6.69
C LYS A 40 -12.42 -6.77 5.63
N VAL A 41 -11.18 -6.70 6.09
CA VAL A 41 -10.00 -6.55 5.24
C VAL A 41 -9.24 -7.87 5.23
N ILE A 42 -8.88 -8.33 4.04
CA ILE A 42 -8.01 -9.48 3.82
C ILE A 42 -6.78 -8.98 3.08
N VAL A 43 -5.60 -9.14 3.68
CA VAL A 43 -4.32 -8.82 3.06
C VAL A 43 -3.67 -10.12 2.60
N VAL A 44 -3.25 -10.17 1.33
CA VAL A 44 -2.61 -11.35 0.73
C VAL A 44 -1.28 -10.93 0.12
N GLY A 45 -0.21 -11.59 0.54
CA GLY A 45 1.17 -11.37 0.08
C GLY A 45 2.10 -12.42 0.68
N ASP A 46 3.33 -12.50 0.18
CA ASP A 46 4.37 -13.42 0.67
C ASP A 46 5.08 -12.89 1.94
N ALA A 47 4.76 -11.66 2.36
CA ALA A 47 5.37 -10.96 3.50
C ALA A 47 6.90 -10.83 3.40
N SER A 48 7.46 -10.98 2.20
CA SER A 48 8.88 -10.77 1.96
C SER A 48 9.14 -9.29 1.70
N MET A 49 9.87 -8.65 2.61
CA MET A 49 10.24 -7.23 2.48
C MET A 49 11.70 -7.04 2.89
N SER A 50 12.36 -6.07 2.28
CA SER A 50 13.67 -5.62 2.76
C SER A 50 13.48 -4.94 4.12
N PRO A 51 14.30 -5.24 5.14
CA PRO A 51 14.21 -4.58 6.46
C PRO A 51 14.25 -3.05 6.40
N TYR A 52 14.91 -2.49 5.38
CA TYR A 52 15.00 -1.04 5.18
C TYR A 52 13.68 -0.41 4.73
N GLU A 53 12.87 -1.13 3.96
CA GLU A 53 11.55 -0.66 3.49
C GLU A 53 10.59 -0.42 4.66
N ILE A 54 10.77 -1.15 5.75
CA ILE A 54 9.96 -1.08 6.97
C ILE A 54 10.56 -0.08 7.98
N ALA A 55 11.88 -0.10 8.16
CA ALA A 55 12.49 0.55 9.32
C ALA A 55 12.93 2.02 9.08
N HIS A 56 13.00 2.48 7.82
CA HIS A 56 13.60 3.79 7.51
C HIS A 56 12.77 4.61 6.51
N PRO A 57 12.62 5.93 6.75
CA PRO A 57 12.24 6.87 5.69
C PRO A 57 13.23 6.78 4.52
N GLY A 58 12.72 6.82 3.29
CA GLY A 58 13.52 6.63 2.08
C GLY A 58 13.95 5.18 1.82
N GLY A 59 13.47 4.21 2.60
CA GLY A 59 13.79 2.79 2.46
C GLY A 59 13.11 2.09 1.28
N SER A 60 12.11 2.71 0.64
CA SER A 60 11.41 2.18 -0.52
C SER A 60 12.34 2.06 -1.74
N VAL A 61 12.27 0.90 -2.42
CA VAL A 61 13.08 0.63 -3.61
C VAL A 61 12.54 1.35 -4.85
N GLU A 62 11.23 1.59 -4.92
CA GLU A 62 10.58 2.19 -6.09
C GLU A 62 10.67 3.73 -6.09
N HIS A 63 10.76 4.37 -4.92
CA HIS A 63 10.80 5.83 -4.78
C HIS A 63 11.15 6.28 -3.35
N TRP A 64 11.41 7.57 -3.16
CA TRP A 64 11.64 8.14 -1.82
C TRP A 64 10.32 8.29 -1.05
N ASN A 65 10.13 7.48 0.00
CA ASN A 65 9.00 7.57 0.94
C ASN A 65 9.33 8.46 2.15
N PRO A 66 8.47 9.43 2.52
CA PRO A 66 8.72 10.32 3.67
C PRO A 66 8.57 9.60 5.02
N GLU A 67 7.80 8.52 5.07
CA GLU A 67 7.55 7.70 6.26
C GLU A 67 7.98 6.27 6.00
N ALA A 68 8.50 5.60 7.03
CA ALA A 68 8.86 4.20 6.97
C ALA A 68 7.60 3.31 6.83
N GLY A 69 7.74 2.16 6.16
CA GLY A 69 6.63 1.24 5.86
C GLY A 69 6.14 0.42 7.04
#